data_AF-A0AAP0KFW8-F1
#
_entry.id   AF-A0AAP0KFW8-F1
#
_cell.length_a   1.000
_cell.length_b   1.000
_cell.length_c   1.000
_cell.angle_alpha   90.00
_cell.angle_beta   90.00
_cell.angle_gamma   90.00
#
_symmetry.space_group_name_H-M   'P 1'
#
loop_
_entity.id
_entity.type
_entity.pdbx_description
1 polymer ?
#
loop_
_entity_poly.entity_id
_entity_poly.type
_entity_poly.pdbx_seq_one_letter_code
_entity_poly.pdbx_strand_id
1 'polypeptide(L)'
;MVLRNLREMFKIDAADYMMSICGNDALRVLSSPGKSGSMFFLSQDDRFMIKTTRESEVKVLLRMLPDYHHHVRTYENTLITKFFGLHRIKPSSGQKFRFVVMGNMFCTELRIHRRFDLKGSSLGRSTDKSPTSLKV
;
A
#
# COMPACT_ATOMS: atom_id res chain seq x y z
N MET A 1 -9.27 1.50 16.60
CA MET A 1 -8.66 0.33 17.27
C MET A 1 -8.22 -0.77 16.29
N VAL A 2 -8.99 -1.12 15.25
CA VAL A 2 -8.63 -2.23 14.32
C VAL A 2 -7.27 -2.08 13.61
N LEU A 3 -6.99 -0.95 12.97
CA LEU A 3 -5.71 -0.74 12.25
C LEU A 3 -4.48 -0.68 13.17
N ARG A 4 -4.67 -0.30 14.43
CA ARG A 4 -3.61 -0.42 15.46
C ARG A 4 -3.33 -1.89 15.73
N ASN A 5 -4.36 -2.69 15.95
CA ASN A 5 -4.19 -4.11 16.21
C ASN A 5 -3.61 -4.86 14.99
N LEU A 6 -3.97 -4.47 13.76
CA LEU A 6 -3.32 -4.99 12.55
C LEU A 6 -1.82 -4.71 12.54
N ARG A 7 -1.38 -3.49 12.90
CA ARG A 7 0.05 -3.17 13.04
C ARG A 7 0.74 -4.06 14.08
N GLU A 8 0.12 -4.25 15.24
CA GLU A 8 0.64 -5.13 16.31
C GLU A 8 0.76 -6.59 15.83
N MET A 9 -0.23 -7.13 15.12
CA MET A 9 -0.19 -8.49 14.56
C MET A 9 0.94 -8.67 13.55
N PHE A 10 1.20 -7.65 12.73
CA PHE A 10 2.33 -7.63 11.78
C PHE A 10 3.65 -7.14 12.39
N LYS A 11 3.74 -7.02 13.72
CA LYS A 11 4.95 -6.63 14.46
C LYS A 11 5.51 -5.27 14.03
N ILE A 12 4.62 -4.35 13.69
CA ILE A 12 4.97 -2.96 13.37
C ILE A 12 4.90 -2.13 14.65
N ASP A 13 6.06 -1.66 15.10
CA ASP A 13 6.14 -0.71 16.20
C ASP A 13 5.49 0.63 15.81
N ALA A 14 4.82 1.26 16.80
CA ALA A 14 4.07 2.48 16.57
C ALA A 14 4.97 3.69 16.34
N ALA A 15 6.09 3.80 17.06
CA ALA A 15 7.04 4.90 16.90
C ALA A 15 7.76 4.79 15.55
N ASP A 16 8.23 3.58 15.21
CA ASP A 16 8.81 3.29 13.89
C ASP A 16 7.86 3.68 12.76
N TYR A 17 6.60 3.22 12.82
CA TYR A 17 5.59 3.55 11.82
C TYR A 17 5.41 5.06 11.66
N MET A 18 5.38 5.80 12.78
CA MET A 18 5.24 7.25 12.74
C MET A 18 6.47 7.92 12.14
N MET A 19 7.68 7.45 12.45
CA MET A 19 8.91 7.97 11.85
C MET A 19 8.95 7.75 10.34
N SER A 20 8.60 6.57 9.85
CA SER A 20 8.65 6.26 8.41
C SER A 20 7.59 7.01 7.57
N ILE A 21 6.44 7.33 8.16
CA ILE A 21 5.30 7.94 7.44
C ILE A 21 5.21 9.45 7.67
N CYS A 22 5.57 9.93 8.85
CA CYS A 22 5.41 11.31 9.29
C CYS A 22 6.73 11.98 9.68
N GLY A 23 7.87 11.33 9.46
CA GLY A 23 9.17 11.95 9.65
C GLY A 23 9.39 13.16 8.74
N ASN A 24 10.52 13.83 8.95
CA ASN A 24 10.87 15.04 8.18
C ASN A 24 11.27 14.74 6.74
N ASP A 25 11.50 13.48 6.39
CA ASP A 25 11.89 13.10 5.05
C ASP A 25 10.68 13.04 4.10
N ALA A 26 10.89 13.51 2.87
CA ALA A 26 9.86 13.46 1.84
C ALA A 26 9.57 12.02 1.41
N LEU A 27 8.30 11.70 1.15
CA LEU A 27 7.92 10.42 0.56
C LEU A 27 8.36 10.36 -0.91
N ARG A 28 8.85 9.20 -1.36
CA ARG A 28 9.24 9.01 -2.76
C ARG A 28 8.03 8.70 -3.61
N VAL A 29 7.79 9.50 -4.65
CA VAL A 29 6.68 9.29 -5.59
C VAL A 29 7.00 8.11 -6.51
N LEU A 30 6.11 7.14 -6.57
CA LEU A 30 6.13 6.06 -7.55
C LEU A 30 5.07 6.39 -8.62
N SER A 31 5.55 6.82 -9.79
CA SER A 31 4.68 7.00 -10.95
C SER A 31 4.15 5.63 -11.38
N SER A 32 2.89 5.32 -11.05
CA SER A 32 2.21 4.17 -11.65
C SER A 32 1.35 4.68 -12.83
N PRO A 33 1.70 4.35 -14.09
CA PRO A 33 0.81 4.54 -15.23
C PRO A 33 -0.30 3.46 -15.25
N GLY A 34 -0.83 3.11 -14.07
CA GLY A 34 -1.91 2.15 -13.90
C GLY A 34 -3.25 2.73 -14.33
N LYS A 35 -4.18 1.87 -14.77
CA LYS A 35 -5.52 2.26 -15.28
C LYS A 35 -6.35 3.07 -14.26
N SER A 36 -6.07 2.98 -12.96
CA SER A 36 -6.83 3.63 -11.89
C SER A 36 -6.52 5.11 -11.72
N GLY A 37 -5.37 5.61 -12.22
CA GLY A 37 -4.89 6.97 -11.95
C GLY A 37 -4.54 7.23 -10.48
N SER A 38 -4.34 6.18 -9.67
CA SER A 38 -3.91 6.33 -8.28
C SER A 38 -2.41 6.61 -8.21
N MET A 39 -2.03 7.63 -7.45
CA MET A 39 -0.65 7.88 -7.04
C MET A 39 -0.23 6.91 -5.94
N PHE A 40 1.03 6.48 -6.04
CA PHE A 40 1.71 5.68 -5.04
C PHE A 40 2.91 6.46 -4.50
N PHE A 41 3.19 6.27 -3.21
CA PHE A 41 4.37 6.81 -2.55
C PHE A 41 5.03 5.71 -1.74
N LEU A 42 6.32 5.85 -1.49
CA LEU A 42 7.13 4.91 -0.72
C LEU A 42 7.82 5.68 0.43
N SER A 43 7.82 5.09 1.62
CA SER A 43 8.63 5.60 2.73
C SER A 43 10.12 5.54 2.39
N GLN A 44 10.93 6.36 3.06
CA GLN A 44 12.37 6.40 2.79
C GLN A 44 13.06 5.06 3.08
N ASP A 45 12.63 4.38 4.15
CA ASP A 45 13.13 3.08 4.56
C ASP A 45 12.57 1.89 3.77
N ASP A 46 11.85 2.14 2.66
CA ASP A 46 11.20 1.14 1.82
C ASP A 46 10.14 0.27 2.52
N ARG A 47 9.85 0.46 3.82
CA ARG A 47 8.96 -0.43 4.59
C ARG A 47 7.49 -0.30 4.18
N PHE A 48 7.05 0.91 3.83
CA PHE A 48 5.64 1.23 3.66
C PHE A 48 5.35 1.89 2.33
N MET A 49 4.30 1.40 1.67
CA MET A 49 3.72 2.01 0.50
C MET A 49 2.42 2.74 0.86
N ILE A 50 2.25 3.93 0.29
CA ILE A 50 1.07 4.76 0.46
C ILE A 50 0.36 4.84 -0.88
N LYS A 51 -0.89 4.42 -0.93
CA LYS A 51 -1.71 4.47 -2.15
C LYS A 51 -2.85 5.47 -1.96
N THR A 52 -2.98 6.41 -2.89
CA THR A 52 -4.18 7.25 -2.98
C THR A 52 -5.39 6.42 -3.42
N THR A 53 -6.53 6.63 -2.75
CA THR A 53 -7.73 5.81 -2.95
C THR A 53 -8.97 6.67 -3.18
N ARG A 54 -9.88 6.16 -4.00
CA ARG A 54 -11.19 6.77 -4.22
C ARG A 54 -12.11 6.46 -3.04
N GLU A 55 -13.15 7.26 -2.87
CA GLU A 55 -14.15 7.01 -1.82
C GLU A 55 -14.83 5.64 -1.97
N SER A 56 -15.09 5.19 -3.20
CA SER A 56 -15.66 3.86 -3.46
C SER A 56 -14.76 2.73 -2.98
N GLU A 57 -13.45 2.81 -3.22
CA GLU A 57 -12.47 1.83 -2.73
C GLU A 57 -12.41 1.82 -1.20
N VAL A 58 -12.47 2.99 -0.56
CA VAL A 58 -12.53 3.08 0.91
C VAL A 58 -13.79 2.42 1.47
N LYS A 59 -14.94 2.60 0.83
CA LYS A 59 -16.18 1.91 1.23
C LYS A 59 -16.05 0.40 1.11
N VAL A 60 -15.37 -0.11 0.07
CA VAL A 60 -15.08 -1.55 -0.06
C VAL A 60 -14.18 -2.01 1.08
N LEU A 61 -13.06 -1.32 1.33
CA LEU A 61 -12.12 -1.67 2.39
C LEU A 61 -12.79 -1.72 3.76
N LEU A 62 -13.64 -0.74 4.08
CA LEU A 62 -14.35 -0.71 5.35
C LEU A 62 -15.35 -1.86 5.48
N ARG A 63 -16.03 -2.26 4.40
CA ARG A 63 -16.95 -3.40 4.41
C ARG A 63 -16.22 -4.73 4.63
N MET A 64 -15.06 -4.92 4.01
CA MET A 64 -14.27 -6.15 4.16
C MET A 64 -13.41 -6.18 5.43
N LEU A 65 -13.28 -5.06 6.16
CA LEU A 65 -12.33 -4.92 7.27
C LEU A 65 -12.51 -5.98 8.39
N PRO A 66 -13.74 -6.36 8.79
CA PRO A 66 -13.93 -7.41 9.79
C PRO A 66 -13.40 -8.77 9.33
N ASP A 67 -13.75 -9.19 8.11
CA ASP A 67 -13.32 -10.47 7.55
C ASP A 67 -11.81 -10.49 7.30
N TYR A 68 -11.26 -9.38 6.81
CA TYR A 68 -9.83 -9.19 6.65
C TYR A 68 -9.09 -9.27 7.99
N HIS A 69 -9.61 -8.64 9.04
CA HIS A 69 -9.01 -8.71 10.38
C HIS A 69 -9.03 -10.14 10.92
N HIS A 70 -10.15 -10.85 10.76
CA HIS A 70 -10.24 -12.26 11.13
C HIS A 70 -9.23 -13.12 10.34
N HIS A 71 -9.13 -12.94 9.02
CA HIS A 71 -8.17 -13.65 8.18
C HIS A 71 -6.73 -13.44 8.63
N VAL A 72 -6.32 -12.19 8.87
CA VAL A 72 -4.97 -11.86 9.34
C VAL A 72 -4.67 -12.50 10.71
N ARG A 73 -5.67 -12.52 11.60
CA ARG A 73 -5.52 -13.16 12.92
C ARG A 73 -5.33 -14.68 12.81
N THR A 74 -6.01 -15.31 11.85
CA THR A 74 -5.98 -16.75 11.65
C THR A 74 -4.73 -17.20 10.87
N TYR A 75 -4.25 -16.39 9.94
CA TYR A 75 -3.17 -16.74 9.02
C TYR A 75 -2.00 -15.75 9.08
N GLU A 76 -1.03 -16.03 9.96
CA GLU A 76 0.16 -15.18 10.18
C GLU A 76 0.97 -14.94 8.89
N ASN A 77 1.04 -15.96 8.01
CA ASN A 77 1.77 -15.91 6.74
C ASN A 77 0.91 -15.55 5.51
N THR A 78 -0.14 -14.75 5.72
CA THR A 78 -1.02 -14.32 4.61
C THR A 78 -0.26 -13.58 3.50
N LEU A 79 -0.61 -13.87 2.25
CA LEU A 79 -0.13 -13.14 1.07
C LEU A 79 -0.99 -11.92 0.74
N ILE A 80 -2.11 -11.72 1.46
CA ILE A 80 -2.97 -10.55 1.27
C ILE A 80 -2.21 -9.29 1.71
N THR A 81 -2.43 -8.19 0.98
CA THR A 81 -1.91 -6.87 1.31
C THR A 81 -2.09 -6.53 2.79
N LYS A 82 -0.98 -6.15 3.43
CA LYS A 82 -0.93 -5.77 4.84
C LYS A 82 -1.33 -4.31 5.01
N PHE A 83 -2.55 -4.03 5.44
CA PHE A 83 -3.05 -2.68 5.69
C PHE A 83 -2.70 -2.18 7.10
N PHE A 84 -2.10 -1.00 7.19
CA PHE A 84 -1.63 -0.39 8.45
C PHE A 84 -2.30 0.94 8.79
N GLY A 85 -2.84 1.63 7.79
CA GLY A 85 -3.47 2.93 7.94
C GLY A 85 -4.52 3.19 6.87
N LEU A 86 -5.59 3.90 7.23
CA LEU A 86 -6.59 4.42 6.31
C LEU A 86 -6.90 5.85 6.76
N HIS A 87 -6.58 6.81 5.92
CA HIS A 87 -6.59 8.21 6.28
C HIS A 87 -7.35 9.04 5.25
N ARG A 88 -7.92 10.15 5.71
CA ARG A 88 -8.55 11.17 4.87
C ARG A 88 -8.01 12.52 5.30
N ILE A 89 -7.39 13.23 4.36
CA ILE A 89 -6.96 14.61 4.57
C ILE A 89 -8.02 15.53 3.98
N LYS A 90 -8.43 16.51 4.78
CA LYS A 90 -9.33 17.60 4.39
C LYS A 90 -8.57 18.91 4.61
N PRO A 91 -7.90 19.45 3.58
CA PRO A 91 -7.24 20.74 3.72
C PRO A 91 -8.30 21.85 3.87
N SER A 92 -7.90 23.00 4.44
CA SER A 92 -8.75 24.18 4.58
C SER A 92 -9.17 24.74 3.22
N SER A 93 -8.31 24.59 2.21
CA SER A 93 -8.57 24.86 0.79
C SER A 93 -8.07 23.69 -0.07
N GLY A 94 -8.79 23.37 -1.15
CA GLY A 94 -8.40 22.31 -2.10
C GLY A 94 -9.15 20.98 -1.94
N GLN A 95 -8.72 19.97 -2.71
CA GLN A 95 -9.42 18.71 -2.83
C GLN A 95 -9.14 17.77 -1.65
N LYS A 96 -10.20 17.17 -1.11
CA LYS A 96 -10.10 16.10 -0.11
C LYS A 96 -9.51 14.86 -0.77
N PHE A 97 -8.50 14.27 -0.14
CA PHE A 97 -7.92 13.02 -0.62
C PHE A 97 -7.90 11.96 0.48
N ARG A 98 -7.89 10.70 0.06
CA ARG A 98 -7.86 9.52 0.92
C ARG A 98 -6.69 8.67 0.51
N PHE A 99 -6.08 8.02 1.48
CA PHE A 99 -4.99 7.12 1.21
C PHE A 99 -4.97 5.98 2.21
N VAL A 100 -4.37 4.88 1.77
CA VAL A 100 -4.11 3.70 2.57
C VAL A 100 -2.61 3.57 2.72
N VAL A 101 -2.16 3.25 3.94
CA VAL A 101 -0.79 2.85 4.21
C VAL A 101 -0.75 1.33 4.29
N MET A 102 0.14 0.72 3.53
CA MET A 102 0.29 -0.73 3.39
C MET A 102 1.75 -1.15 3.38
N GLY A 103 2.03 -2.42 3.68
CA GLY A 103 3.39 -2.96 3.61
C GLY A 103 3.91 -3.00 2.16
N ASN A 104 5.19 -2.64 1.98
CA ASN A 104 5.87 -2.83 0.71
C ASN A 104 6.32 -4.29 0.56
N MET A 105 5.77 -4.99 -0.43
CA MET A 105 6.15 -6.39 -0.74
C MET A 105 7.59 -6.53 -1.27
N PHE A 106 8.21 -5.43 -1.71
CA PHE A 106 9.57 -5.40 -2.24
C PHE A 106 10.59 -4.88 -1.23
N CYS A 107 10.22 -4.76 0.06
CA CYS A 107 11.13 -4.38 1.13
C CYS A 107 12.09 -5.56 1.42
N THR A 108 13.26 -5.55 0.79
CA THR A 108 14.30 -6.57 0.96
C THR A 108 15.67 -5.97 0.67
N GLU A 109 16.69 -6.47 1.35
CA GLU A 109 18.10 -6.14 1.08
C GLU A 109 18.61 -6.84 -0.19
N LEU A 110 17.87 -7.84 -0.70
CA LEU A 110 18.25 -8.59 -1.87
C LEU A 110 17.89 -7.85 -3.16
N ARG A 111 18.78 -7.93 -4.16
CA ARG A 111 18.52 -7.37 -5.48
C ARG A 111 17.37 -8.10 -6.17
N ILE A 112 16.30 -7.38 -6.47
CA ILE A 112 15.20 -7.86 -7.30
C ILE A 112 15.58 -7.72 -8.77
N HIS A 113 15.87 -8.84 -9.43
CA HIS A 113 16.27 -8.86 -10.84
C HIS A 113 15.10 -8.74 -11.81
N ARG A 114 13.94 -9.29 -11.44
CA ARG A 114 12.72 -9.36 -12.26
C ARG A 114 11.48 -9.21 -11.39
N ARG A 115 10.44 -8.58 -11.93
CA ARG A 115 9.12 -8.41 -11.30
C ARG A 115 8.04 -8.86 -12.27
N PHE A 116 6.98 -9.46 -11.73
CA PHE A 116 5.85 -9.97 -12.51
C PHE A 116 4.54 -9.54 -11.85
N ASP A 117 3.55 -9.15 -12.66
CA ASP A 117 2.17 -8.98 -12.23
C ASP A 117 1.30 -10.06 -12.88
N LEU A 118 0.99 -11.11 -12.11
CA LEU A 118 0.27 -12.30 -12.58
C LEU A 118 -1.21 -12.21 -12.20
N LYS A 119 -2.11 -12.31 -13.18
CA LYS A 119 -3.57 -12.26 -12.97
C LYS A 119 -4.34 -13.49 -13.47
N GLY A 120 -3.67 -14.53 -13.97
CA GLY A 120 -4.27 -15.79 -14.44
C GLY A 120 -5.03 -15.75 -15.78
N SER A 121 -5.54 -14.59 -16.21
CA SER A 121 -6.10 -14.37 -17.56
C SER A 121 -5.01 -14.17 -18.63
N SER A 122 -5.31 -14.33 -19.93
CA SER A 122 -4.38 -14.04 -21.05
C SER A 122 -4.55 -12.65 -21.70
N LEU A 123 -5.76 -12.08 -21.68
CA LEU A 123 -6.05 -10.80 -22.33
C LEU A 123 -5.35 -9.62 -21.64
N GLY A 124 -4.59 -8.84 -22.42
CA GLY A 124 -3.92 -7.62 -21.93
C GLY A 124 -2.79 -7.87 -20.92
N ARG A 125 -2.04 -8.96 -21.08
CA ARG A 125 -0.95 -9.39 -20.17
C ARG A 125 0.47 -9.22 -20.69
N SER A 126 0.63 -8.55 -21.81
CA SER A 126 1.94 -8.18 -22.36
C SER A 126 2.28 -6.74 -21.99
N THR A 127 3.57 -6.45 -21.86
CA THR A 127 4.09 -5.09 -21.63
C THR A 127 5.00 -4.71 -22.79
N ASP A 128 4.79 -3.55 -23.41
CA ASP A 128 5.44 -3.22 -24.68
C ASP A 128 6.91 -2.78 -24.60
N LYS A 129 7.49 -2.46 -23.42
CA LYS A 129 8.88 -1.94 -23.31
C LYS A 129 9.62 -2.27 -22.00
N SER A 130 10.95 -2.16 -22.07
CA SER A 130 12.04 -2.46 -21.11
C SER A 130 11.78 -2.06 -19.63
N PRO A 131 12.45 -2.71 -18.65
CA PRO A 131 12.02 -2.83 -17.24
C PRO A 131 12.15 -1.56 -16.38
N THR A 132 12.25 -0.37 -16.98
CA THR A 132 12.66 0.85 -16.27
C THR A 132 11.52 1.59 -15.56
N SER A 133 10.26 1.24 -15.79
CA SER A 133 9.13 1.91 -15.12
C SER A 133 8.16 0.91 -14.50
N LEU A 134 8.09 0.98 -13.18
CA LEU A 134 7.14 0.25 -12.36
C LEU A 134 5.70 0.61 -12.73
N LYS A 135 4.94 -0.40 -13.14
CA LYS A 135 3.47 -0.36 -13.03
C LYS A 135 3.12 -1.04 -11.70
N VAL A 136 2.80 -0.23 -10.69
CA VAL A 136 2.22 -0.70 -9.42
C VAL A 136 0.71 -0.81 -9.57
#